data_AF-A0A927ZQ89-F1
#
_entry.id   AF-A0A927ZQ89-F1
#
_cell.length_a   1.000
_cell.length_b   1.000
_cell.length_c   1.000
_cell.angle_alpha   90.00
_cell.angle_beta   90.00
_cell.angle_gamma   90.00
#
_symmetry.space_group_name_H-M   'P 1'
#
loop_
_entity.id
_entity.type
_entity.pdbx_description
1 polymer ?
#
loop_
_entity_poly.entity_id
_entity_poly.type
_entity_poly.pdbx_seq_one_letter_code
_entity_poly.pdbx_strand_id
1 'polypeptide(L)' 'MLEVKNISVETKRQVKLLQDISFRLSKGKALGLTGESGAGKTTLIKSVMGILDRTCQLNKD' A
#
# COMPACT_ATOMS: atom_id res chain seq x y z
N MET A 1 -14.59 2.10 -9.49
CA MET A 1 -14.31 2.66 -8.16
C MET A 1 -13.24 1.76 -7.55
N LEU A 2 -12.15 2.33 -7.03
CA LEU A 2 -11.11 1.58 -6.34
C LEU A 2 -11.32 1.78 -4.83
N GLU A 3 -11.32 0.68 -4.08
CA GLU A 3 -11.39 0.69 -2.62
C GLU A 3 -10.26 -0.16 -2.08
N VAL A 4 -9.50 0.42 -1.15
CA VAL A 4 -8.42 -0.21 -0.40
C VAL A 4 -8.82 -0.18 1.06
N LYS A 5 -8.83 -1.34 1.71
CA LYS A 5 -9.21 -1.51 3.10
C LYS A 5 -8.12 -2.28 3.82
N ASN A 6 -7.71 -1.72 4.96
CA ASN A 6 -6.88 -2.35 5.99
C ASN A 6 -5.66 -3.08 5.41
N ILE A 7 -4.97 -2.45 4.44
CA ILE A 7 -3.75 -3.02 3.87
C ILE A 7 -2.59 -2.74 4.82
N SER A 8 -1.93 -3.81 5.24
CA SER A 8 -0.63 -3.77 5.93
C SER A 8 0.41 -4.51 5.09
N VAL A 9 1.65 -4.01 5.10
CA VAL A 9 2.76 -4.64 4.39
C VAL A 9 3.94 -4.78 5.32
N GLU A 10 4.51 -5.98 5.34
CA GLU A 10 5.65 -6.32 6.18
C GLU A 10 6.71 -7.05 5.36
N THR A 11 7.99 -6.82 5.64
CA THR A 11 9.06 -7.62 5.03
C THR A 11 9.12 -9.02 5.66
N LYS A 12 9.76 -9.97 4.99
CA LYS A 12 10.08 -11.29 5.58
C LYS A 12 10.90 -11.23 6.87
N ARG A 13 11.50 -10.08 7.20
CA ARG A 13 12.26 -9.83 8.43
C ARG A 13 11.42 -9.13 9.51
N GLN A 14 10.10 -9.15 9.38
CA GLN A 14 9.17 -8.54 10.32
C GLN A 14 9.31 -7.00 10.47
N VAL A 15 9.72 -6.34 9.38
CA VAL A 15 9.76 -4.87 9.32
C VAL A 15 8.48 -4.38 8.66
N LYS A 16 7.65 -3.65 9.42
CA LYS A 16 6.42 -3.02 8.91
C LYS A 16 6.76 -1.86 7.99
N LEU A 17 6.28 -1.93 6.75
CA LEU A 17 6.43 -0.90 5.72
C LEU A 17 5.16 -0.05 5.57
N LEU A 18 3.99 -0.67 5.76
CA LEU A 18 2.68 -0.02 5.75
C LEU A 18 1.84 -0.64 6.86
N GLN A 19 1.03 0.18 7.53
CA GLN A 19 0.19 -0.26 8.62
C GLN A 19 -1.21 0.34 8.44
N ASP A 20 -2.20 -0.53 8.33
CA ASP A 20 -3.63 -0.21 8.30
C ASP A 20 -4.01 0.92 7.33
N ILE A 21 -3.60 0.78 6.07
CA ILE A 21 -3.90 1.77 5.04
C ILE A 21 -5.28 1.50 4.42
N SER A 22 -6.16 2.49 4.51
CA SER A 22 -7.51 2.48 3.92
C SER A 22 -7.78 3.76 3.14
N PHE A 23 -8.25 3.63 1.90
CA PHE A 23 -8.71 4.77 1.10
C PHE A 23 -9.67 4.33 -0.01
N ARG A 24 -10.42 5.30 -0.54
CA ARG A 24 -11.33 5.10 -1.67
C ARG A 24 -11.04 6.11 -2.77
N LEU A 25 -11.00 5.64 -4.01
CA LEU A 25 -10.85 6.45 -5.21
C LEU A 25 -12.07 6.28 -6.13
N SER A 26 -12.85 7.35 -6.22
CA SER A 26 -14.04 7.43 -7.08
C SER A 26 -13.66 7.45 -8.57
N LYS A 27 -14.58 6.98 -9.43
CA LYS A 27 -14.38 6.99 -10.89
C LYS A 27 -14.17 8.44 -11.38
N GLY A 28 -13.19 8.64 -12.26
CA GLY A 28 -12.89 9.96 -12.82
C GLY A 28 -12.18 10.94 -11.87
N LYS A 29 -11.71 10.48 -10.71
CA LYS A 29 -10.87 11.27 -9.80
C LYS A 29 -9.42 10.82 -9.87
N ALA A 30 -8.52 11.74 -9.53
CA ALA A 30 -7.10 11.46 -9.33
C ALA A 30 -6.77 11.53 -7.82
N LEU A 31 -5.89 10.65 -7.36
CA LEU A 31 -5.36 10.66 -5.99
C LEU A 31 -3.87 10.97 -6.03
N GLY A 32 -3.46 12.04 -5.36
CA GLY A 32 -2.04 12.34 -5.14
C GLY A 32 -1.52 11.61 -3.90
N LEU A 33 -0.40 10.91 -4.05
CA LEU A 33 0.29 10.24 -2.94
C LEU A 33 1.63 10.96 -2.66
N THR A 34 1.72 11.63 -1.52
CA THR A 34 2.90 12.43 -1.12
C THR A 34 3.48 11.92 0.20
N GLY A 35 4.63 12.47 0.61
CA GLY A 35 5.33 12.11 1.84
C GLY A 35 6.85 11.99 1.64
N GLU A 36 7.58 11.83 2.74
CA GLU A 36 9.05 11.73 2.74
C GLU A 36 9.58 10.53 1.97
N SER A 37 10.84 10.60 1.52
CA SER A 37 11.52 9.43 0.94
C SER A 37 11.54 8.30 1.97
N GLY A 38 11.19 7.08 1.54
CA GLY A 38 11.09 5.92 2.45
C GLY A 38 9.75 5.73 3.16
N ALA A 39 8.80 6.68 3.09
CA ALA A 39 7.48 6.57 3.74
C ALA A 39 6.52 5.49 3.17
N GLY A 40 7.00 4.57 2.31
CA GLY A 40 6.20 3.46 1.80
C GLY A 40 5.31 3.77 0.57
N LYS A 41 5.44 4.95 -0.05
CA LYS A 41 4.63 5.34 -1.23
C LYS A 41 4.67 4.32 -2.37
N THR A 42 5.88 3.96 -2.82
CA THR A 42 6.08 2.96 -3.88
C THR A 42 5.56 1.58 -3.46
N THR A 43 5.75 1.21 -2.19
CA THR A 43 5.24 -0.04 -1.62
C THR A 43 3.72 -0.08 -1.67
N LEU A 44 3.03 1.01 -1.34
CA LEU A 44 1.57 1.11 -1.38
C LEU A 44 1.05 0.94 -2.80
N ILE A 45 1.63 1.66 -3.77
CA ILE A 45 1.23 1.56 -5.18
C ILE A 45 1.45 0.14 -5.71
N LYS A 46 2.62 -0.47 -5.45
CA LYS A 46 2.89 -1.87 -5.86
C LYS A 46 1.95 -2.88 -5.23
N SER A 47 1.57 -2.67 -3.96
CA SER A 47 0.61 -3.52 -3.24
C SER A 47 -0.78 -3.47 -3.86
N VAL A 48 -1.26 -2.27 -4.18
CA VAL A 48 -2.56 -2.06 -4.84
C VAL A 48 -2.55 -2.64 -6.26
N MET A 49 -1.44 -2.53 -6.99
CA MET A 49 -1.28 -3.09 -8.34
C MET A 49 -1.05 -4.61 -8.37
N GLY A 50 -0.87 -5.27 -7.22
CA GLY A 50 -0.60 -6.71 -7.16
C GLY A 50 0.80 -7.12 -7.65
N ILE A 51 1.75 -6.18 -7.70
CA ILE A 51 3.14 -6.42 -8.16
C ILE A 51 4.17 -6.19 -7.04
N LEU A 52 3.77 -6.48 -5.80
CA LEU A 52 4.63 -6.34 -4.64
C LEU A 52 5.82 -7.31 -4.71
N ASP A 53 6.98 -6.86 -4.22
CA ASP A 53 8.20 -7.67 -4.20
C ASP A 53 8.05 -8.93 -3.33
N ARG A 54 8.62 -10.06 -3.74
CA ARG A 54 8.55 -11.35 -3.02
C ARG A 54 9.23 -11.36 -1.65
N THR A 55 9.99 -10.31 -1.33
CA THR A 55 10.58 -10.07 -0.01
C THR A 55 9.59 -9.46 0.97
N CYS A 56 8.42 -9.01 0.50
CA CYS A 56 7.35 -8.43 1.28
C CYS A 56 6.12 -9.36 1.32
N GLN A 57 5.31 -9.20 2.35
CA GLN A 57 4.05 -9.89 2.58
C GLN A 57 2.95 -8.84 2.71
N LEU A 58 1.86 -9.06 1.98
CA LEU A 58 0.67 -8.22 2.02
C LEU A 58 -0.35 -8.89 2.93
N ASN A 59 -0.76 -8.20 3.99
CA ASN A 59 -1.80 -8.63 4.90
C ASN A 59 -3.04 -7.75 4.68
N LYS A 60 -4.20 -8.39 4.68
CA LYS A 60 -5.51 -7.75 4.68
C LYS A 60 -6.29 -8.39 5.80
N ASP A 61 -6.71 -7.59 6.77
CA ASP A 61 -7.66 -8.02 7.79
C ASP A 61 -9.08 -8.09 7.20
#